data_AF-A0A0Q4LPH7-F1
#
_entry.id   AF-A0A0Q4LPH7-F1
#
_cell.length_a   1.000
_cell.length_b   1.000
_cell.length_c   1.000
_cell.angle_alpha   90.00
_cell.angle_beta   90.00
_cell.angle_gamma   90.00
#
_symmetry.space_group_name_H-M   'P 1'
#
loop_
_entity.id
_entity.type
_entity.pdbx_description
1 polymer ?
#
loop_
_entity_poly.entity_id
_entity_poly.type
_entity_poly.pdbx_seq_one_letter_code
_entity_poly.pdbx_strand_id
1 'polypeptide(L)'
;MKKIIIILLSALSFFELKAQDAKVTSIINFTGLIDKYPIEMKLEMNQKSDSVAGEYYYKQNGITEKIILEGKLIDGELNLQESTYNITKRKYENTGKFRLNYIDQIYLSGSWQKPGKNAAYLTVKLTARENLKAFNPSNYVFQYSRNRAKLDNLPADAQYYFNLVLLKVFVNKSQRWIFTDFHDVFMKESEVLLEDLNFDGYLDIKIPIYYPGVAKGDYSFLYFIYKPEKRGFIQSKRLNDLGVIFFDAVKKEAQTIDADGSGNEGTQYYRWQNGKLFLVKEERVYENDNYTHLTYYKIENGKSVLVKTEKKK
;
A
#
# COMPACT_ATOMS: atom_id res chain seq x y z
N MET A 1 9.85 62.63 12.27
CA MET A 1 10.03 61.20 12.62
C MET A 1 9.10 60.40 11.71
N LYS A 2 9.48 60.20 10.44
CA LYS A 2 10.18 59.01 9.91
C LYS A 2 9.32 57.75 10.13
N LYS A 3 8.32 57.49 9.28
CA LYS A 3 8.43 56.66 8.04
C LYS A 3 9.19 55.33 8.22
N ILE A 4 9.18 54.73 9.41
CA ILE A 4 9.84 53.43 9.68
C ILE A 4 8.93 52.55 10.55
N ILE A 5 7.68 52.28 10.15
CA ILE A 5 6.84 51.26 10.82
C ILE A 5 6.08 50.34 9.84
N ILE A 6 6.07 50.62 8.52
CA ILE A 6 5.24 49.82 7.56
C ILE A 6 6.09 48.85 6.69
N ILE A 7 7.41 48.78 6.89
CA ILE A 7 8.28 47.85 6.11
C ILE A 7 8.61 46.56 6.89
N LEU A 8 8.29 46.47 8.19
CA LEU A 8 8.59 45.26 8.96
C LEU A 8 7.48 44.19 8.94
N LEU A 9 6.25 44.52 8.50
CA LEU A 9 5.15 43.54 8.36
C LEU A 9 5.06 42.90 6.96
N SER A 10 5.73 43.44 5.95
CA SER A 10 5.76 42.88 4.58
C SER A 10 6.92 41.90 4.34
N ALA A 11 7.79 41.70 5.34
CA ALA A 11 8.87 40.71 5.31
C ALA A 11 8.52 39.39 6.04
N LEU A 12 7.29 39.22 6.53
CA LEU A 12 6.78 37.95 7.09
C LEU A 12 5.98 37.12 6.08
N SER A 13 5.72 37.67 4.90
CA SER A 13 5.25 36.91 3.73
C SER A 13 6.47 36.28 3.04
N PHE A 14 6.36 35.03 2.58
CA PHE A 14 7.37 34.24 1.85
C PHE A 14 8.26 33.27 2.64
N PHE A 15 7.68 32.58 3.62
CA PHE A 15 7.83 31.11 3.62
C PHE A 15 6.43 30.50 3.59
N GLU A 16 5.70 30.74 2.50
CA GLU A 16 4.62 29.81 2.16
C GLU A 16 5.29 28.47 1.89
N LEU A 17 5.25 27.60 2.90
CA LEU A 17 5.31 26.17 2.73
C LEU A 17 4.35 25.83 1.58
N LYS A 18 4.89 25.66 0.36
CA LYS A 18 4.06 25.40 -0.82
C LYS A 18 3.33 24.09 -0.57
N ALA A 19 2.04 24.19 -0.30
CA ALA A 19 1.17 23.02 -0.18
C ALA A 19 1.13 22.33 -1.54
N GLN A 20 1.37 21.03 -1.56
CA GLN A 20 1.34 20.23 -2.77
C GLN A 20 0.37 19.07 -2.60
N ASP A 21 -0.58 18.95 -3.52
CA ASP A 21 -1.49 17.81 -3.56
C ASP A 21 -0.71 16.52 -3.83
N ALA A 22 -0.92 15.51 -3.00
CA ALA A 22 -0.34 14.19 -3.20
C ALA A 22 -0.94 13.51 -4.44
N LYS A 23 -0.14 12.69 -5.11
CA LYS A 23 -0.63 11.59 -5.94
C LYS A 23 -1.25 10.55 -4.99
N VAL A 24 -2.47 10.13 -5.27
CA VAL A 24 -3.17 9.14 -4.44
C VAL A 24 -3.33 7.88 -5.25
N THR A 25 -2.86 6.76 -4.69
CA THR A 25 -3.04 5.43 -5.27
C THR A 25 -3.88 4.60 -4.31
N SER A 26 -4.99 4.05 -4.77
CA SER A 26 -5.84 3.16 -3.97
C SER A 26 -5.57 1.71 -4.33
N ILE A 27 -5.41 0.87 -3.33
CA ILE A 27 -5.15 -0.56 -3.44
C ILE A 27 -6.44 -1.28 -3.01
N ILE A 28 -7.15 -1.84 -3.98
CA ILE A 28 -8.47 -2.46 -3.77
C ILE A 28 -8.38 -3.95 -4.08
N ASN A 29 -8.90 -4.79 -3.19
CA ASN A 29 -8.91 -6.22 -3.34
C ASN A 29 -10.32 -6.71 -3.73
N PHE A 30 -10.41 -7.48 -4.81
CA PHE A 30 -11.63 -8.05 -5.33
C PHE A 30 -11.62 -9.57 -5.22
N THR A 31 -12.78 -10.14 -4.93
CA THR A 31 -13.01 -11.59 -4.92
C THR A 31 -14.20 -11.95 -5.80
N GLY A 32 -14.15 -13.09 -6.46
CA GLY A 32 -15.26 -13.55 -7.27
C GLY A 32 -14.85 -14.61 -8.28
N LEU A 33 -15.45 -14.57 -9.47
CA LEU A 33 -15.32 -15.62 -10.47
C LEU A 33 -14.95 -15.06 -11.86
N ILE A 34 -14.15 -15.83 -12.59
CA ILE A 34 -14.10 -15.85 -14.05
C ILE A 34 -14.80 -17.14 -14.49
N ASP A 35 -16.00 -17.02 -15.06
CA ASP A 35 -16.92 -18.12 -15.33
C ASP A 35 -17.15 -18.97 -14.07
N LYS A 36 -16.67 -20.21 -14.05
CA LYS A 36 -16.74 -21.10 -12.88
C LYS A 36 -15.50 -21.05 -11.98
N TYR A 37 -14.46 -20.31 -12.35
CA TYR A 37 -13.15 -20.34 -11.69
C TYR A 37 -13.03 -19.22 -10.65
N PRO A 38 -12.88 -19.54 -9.35
CA PRO A 38 -12.73 -18.53 -8.33
C PRO A 38 -11.37 -17.85 -8.37
N ILE A 39 -11.38 -16.53 -8.25
CA ILE A 39 -10.17 -15.71 -8.24
C ILE A 39 -10.13 -14.72 -7.07
N GLU A 40 -8.93 -14.22 -6.80
CA GLU A 40 -8.64 -13.05 -5.99
C GLU A 40 -7.83 -12.08 -6.86
N MET A 41 -8.20 -10.80 -6.86
CA MET A 41 -7.60 -9.76 -7.69
C MET A 41 -7.26 -8.56 -6.83
N LYS A 42 -6.05 -8.01 -6.98
CA LYS A 42 -5.59 -6.78 -6.34
C LYS A 42 -5.37 -5.74 -7.43
N LEU A 43 -6.02 -4.59 -7.33
CA LEU A 43 -5.87 -3.48 -8.27
C LEU A 43 -5.30 -2.24 -7.57
N GLU A 44 -4.31 -1.63 -8.20
CA GLU A 44 -3.71 -0.35 -7.82
C GLU A 44 -4.21 0.73 -8.79
N MET A 45 -5.00 1.66 -8.26
CA MET A 45 -5.74 2.65 -9.03
C MET A 45 -5.24 4.05 -8.68
N ASN A 46 -4.60 4.71 -9.64
CA ASN A 46 -4.19 6.09 -9.48
C ASN A 46 -5.41 7.01 -9.59
N GLN A 47 -5.62 7.89 -8.61
CA GLN A 47 -6.79 8.78 -8.59
C GLN A 47 -6.63 10.02 -9.50
N LYS A 48 -5.42 10.27 -10.02
CA LYS A 48 -5.11 11.41 -10.92
C LYS A 48 -4.82 10.99 -12.36
N SER A 49 -4.85 9.69 -12.67
CA SER A 49 -4.70 9.20 -14.03
C SER A 49 -5.58 7.96 -14.23
N ASP A 50 -5.90 7.65 -15.47
CA ASP A 50 -6.71 6.47 -15.78
C ASP A 50 -5.94 5.15 -15.58
N SER A 51 -4.67 5.20 -15.17
CA SER A 51 -3.80 4.03 -15.10
C SER A 51 -4.19 3.09 -13.96
N VAL A 52 -4.34 1.81 -14.29
CA VAL A 52 -4.57 0.74 -13.33
C VAL A 52 -3.51 -0.34 -13.54
N ALA A 53 -2.86 -0.74 -12.45
CA ALA A 53 -2.00 -1.91 -12.40
C ALA A 53 -2.58 -2.91 -11.41
N GLY A 54 -2.09 -4.13 -11.42
CA GLY A 54 -2.52 -5.11 -10.44
C GLY A 54 -2.09 -6.52 -10.77
N GLU A 55 -2.73 -7.44 -10.07
CA GLU A 55 -2.46 -8.86 -10.17
C GLU A 55 -3.73 -9.63 -9.79
N TYR A 56 -3.85 -10.85 -10.30
CA TYR A 56 -4.85 -11.79 -9.80
C TYR A 56 -4.32 -13.21 -9.80
N TYR A 57 -4.98 -14.09 -9.06
CA TYR A 57 -4.67 -15.52 -9.07
C TYR A 57 -5.94 -16.35 -8.91
N TYR A 58 -5.91 -17.57 -9.44
CA TYR A 58 -6.95 -18.56 -9.21
C TYR A 58 -6.81 -19.15 -7.81
N LYS A 59 -7.90 -19.18 -7.03
CA LYS A 59 -7.86 -19.68 -5.64
C LYS A 59 -7.32 -21.11 -5.52
N GLN A 60 -7.58 -21.94 -6.53
CA GLN A 60 -7.13 -23.33 -6.57
C GLN A 60 -5.61 -23.45 -6.66
N ASN A 61 -4.94 -22.49 -7.32
CA ASN A 61 -3.49 -22.50 -7.53
C ASN A 61 -2.75 -21.73 -6.44
N GLY A 62 -3.46 -20.84 -5.72
CA GLY A 62 -2.94 -20.05 -4.64
C GLY A 62 -2.17 -18.80 -5.10
N ILE A 63 -1.74 -18.01 -4.12
CA ILE A 63 -1.15 -16.67 -4.32
C ILE A 63 0.23 -16.67 -4.98
N THR A 64 0.87 -17.83 -5.14
CA THR A 64 2.21 -17.94 -5.76
C THR A 64 2.16 -17.90 -7.28
N GLU A 65 1.00 -18.19 -7.88
CA GLU A 65 0.79 -18.16 -9.32
C GLU A 65 0.04 -16.89 -9.74
N LYS A 66 0.61 -15.74 -9.41
CA LYS A 66 0.02 -14.45 -9.78
C LYS A 66 0.17 -14.17 -11.26
N ILE A 67 -0.87 -13.54 -11.80
CA ILE A 67 -0.95 -13.10 -13.18
C ILE A 67 -1.04 -11.59 -13.15
N ILE A 68 -0.19 -10.92 -13.93
CA ILE A 68 -0.04 -9.46 -13.92
C ILE A 68 -1.15 -8.82 -14.76
N LEU A 69 -1.67 -7.69 -14.27
CA LEU A 69 -2.69 -6.88 -14.90
C LEU A 69 -2.19 -5.45 -15.09
N GLU A 70 -2.41 -4.91 -16.28
CA GLU A 70 -2.15 -3.50 -16.58
C GLU A 70 -3.24 -2.96 -17.51
N GLY A 71 -3.66 -1.72 -17.31
CA GLY A 71 -4.67 -1.14 -18.17
C GLY A 71 -5.19 0.20 -17.70
N LYS A 72 -6.45 0.48 -18.04
CA LYS A 72 -7.07 1.77 -17.77
C LYS A 72 -8.51 1.66 -17.26
N LEU A 73 -8.87 2.55 -16.34
CA LEU A 73 -10.24 2.82 -15.93
C LEU A 73 -10.65 4.19 -16.49
N ILE A 74 -11.58 4.20 -17.45
CA ILE A 74 -12.10 5.42 -18.08
C ILE A 74 -13.62 5.38 -18.00
N ASP A 75 -14.24 6.41 -17.43
CA ASP A 75 -15.70 6.55 -17.33
C ASP A 75 -16.43 5.32 -16.77
N GLY A 76 -15.81 4.62 -15.81
CA GLY A 76 -16.37 3.40 -15.21
C GLY A 76 -16.08 2.11 -16.00
N GLU A 77 -15.45 2.19 -17.17
CA GLU A 77 -15.00 1.03 -17.94
C GLU A 77 -13.53 0.70 -17.65
N LEU A 78 -13.32 -0.46 -17.04
CA LEU A 78 -12.01 -1.02 -16.73
C LEU A 78 -11.57 -2.01 -17.82
N ASN A 79 -10.55 -1.62 -18.58
CA ASN A 79 -9.93 -2.44 -19.59
C ASN A 79 -8.54 -2.87 -19.10
N LEU A 80 -8.32 -4.16 -18.86
CA LEU A 80 -7.04 -4.70 -18.40
C LEU A 80 -6.48 -5.70 -19.40
N GLN A 81 -5.17 -5.65 -19.60
CA GLN A 81 -4.39 -6.67 -20.26
C GLN A 81 -3.80 -7.61 -19.22
N GLU A 82 -3.91 -8.90 -19.49
CA GLU A 82 -3.31 -9.95 -18.68
C GLU A 82 -1.97 -10.37 -19.28
N SER A 83 -0.94 -10.49 -18.43
CA SER A 83 0.37 -11.00 -18.85
C SER A 83 0.96 -12.00 -17.86
N THR A 84 1.65 -13.01 -18.39
CA THR A 84 2.43 -13.99 -17.61
C THR A 84 3.85 -14.09 -18.14
N TYR A 85 4.81 -14.46 -17.28
CA TYR A 85 6.18 -14.63 -17.70
C TYR A 85 6.38 -15.99 -18.38
N ASN A 86 6.78 -15.96 -19.66
CA ASN A 86 7.15 -17.15 -20.39
C ASN A 86 8.63 -17.46 -20.15
N ILE A 87 8.91 -18.50 -19.36
CA ILE A 87 10.28 -18.92 -19.00
C ILE A 87 11.10 -19.28 -20.24
N THR A 88 10.52 -20.01 -21.19
CA THR A 88 11.21 -20.46 -22.40
C THR A 88 11.65 -19.29 -23.28
N LYS A 89 10.78 -18.27 -23.41
CA LYS A 89 11.05 -17.07 -24.24
C LYS A 89 11.67 -15.92 -23.44
N ARG A 90 11.81 -16.08 -22.13
CA ARG A 90 12.32 -15.08 -21.17
C ARG A 90 11.65 -13.71 -21.27
N LYS A 91 10.34 -13.68 -21.51
CA LYS A 91 9.57 -12.43 -21.66
C LYS A 91 8.14 -12.58 -21.15
N TYR A 92 7.54 -11.46 -20.79
CA TYR A 92 6.10 -11.40 -20.54
C TYR A 92 5.33 -11.52 -21.85
N GLU A 93 4.28 -12.35 -21.85
CA GLU A 93 3.38 -12.51 -22.97
C GLU A 93 1.95 -12.19 -22.53
N ASN A 94 1.21 -11.52 -23.42
CA ASN A 94 -0.22 -11.30 -23.25
C ASN A 94 -0.95 -12.65 -23.29
N THR A 95 -1.68 -12.97 -22.23
CA THR A 95 -2.44 -14.23 -22.10
C THR A 95 -3.95 -14.02 -22.02
N GLY A 96 -4.40 -12.77 -21.98
CA GLY A 96 -5.82 -12.44 -21.83
C GLY A 96 -6.08 -10.94 -21.79
N LYS A 97 -7.36 -10.59 -21.82
CA LYS A 97 -7.82 -9.24 -21.55
C LYS A 97 -9.15 -9.26 -20.81
N PHE A 98 -9.32 -8.32 -19.91
CA PHE A 98 -10.57 -8.03 -19.23
C PHE A 98 -11.22 -6.79 -19.84
N ARG A 99 -12.55 -6.82 -19.95
CA ARG A 99 -13.40 -5.65 -20.17
C ARG A 99 -14.50 -5.67 -19.13
N LEU A 100 -14.40 -4.80 -18.14
CA LEU A 100 -15.22 -4.81 -16.93
C LEU A 100 -15.85 -3.44 -16.73
N ASN A 101 -17.08 -3.42 -16.23
CA ASN A 101 -17.72 -2.22 -15.72
C ASN A 101 -17.46 -2.14 -14.21
N TYR A 102 -16.96 -1.00 -13.74
CA TYR A 102 -16.76 -0.70 -12.33
C TYR A 102 -17.98 0.01 -11.75
N ILE A 103 -18.89 -0.81 -11.22
CA ILE A 103 -20.24 -0.40 -10.83
C ILE A 103 -20.24 -0.08 -9.34
N ASP A 104 -20.76 1.11 -9.00
CA ASP A 104 -20.87 1.64 -7.63
C ASP A 104 -19.56 1.61 -6.84
N GLN A 105 -18.42 1.58 -7.55
CA GLN A 105 -17.08 1.38 -6.97
C GLN A 105 -16.98 0.13 -6.09
N ILE A 106 -17.81 -0.89 -6.30
CA ILE A 106 -17.84 -2.12 -5.48
C ILE A 106 -17.78 -3.36 -6.36
N TYR A 107 -18.41 -3.32 -7.53
CA TYR A 107 -18.51 -4.49 -8.39
C TYR A 107 -17.71 -4.31 -9.65
N LEU A 108 -17.02 -5.37 -10.07
CA LEU A 108 -16.48 -5.49 -11.42
C LEU A 108 -17.26 -6.58 -12.14
N SER A 109 -17.95 -6.20 -13.22
CA SER A 109 -18.75 -7.13 -14.01
C SER A 109 -18.45 -6.96 -15.50
N GLY A 110 -18.24 -8.07 -16.21
CA GLY A 110 -17.98 -8.01 -17.64
C GLY A 110 -17.44 -9.32 -18.17
N SER A 111 -16.34 -9.26 -18.90
CA SER A 111 -15.79 -10.44 -19.56
C SER A 111 -14.27 -10.51 -19.53
N TRP A 112 -13.78 -11.74 -19.62
CA TRP A 112 -12.40 -12.08 -19.91
C TRP A 112 -12.33 -12.80 -21.27
N GLN A 113 -11.27 -12.56 -22.03
CA GLN A 113 -11.05 -13.22 -23.32
C GLN A 113 -9.57 -13.53 -23.54
N LYS A 114 -9.27 -14.76 -23.96
CA LYS A 114 -7.92 -15.14 -24.42
C LYS A 114 -7.54 -14.39 -25.72
N PRO A 115 -6.24 -14.20 -26.00
CA PRO A 115 -5.78 -13.69 -27.28
C PRO A 115 -6.20 -14.61 -28.42
N GLY A 116 -6.64 -14.02 -29.54
CA GLY A 116 -6.95 -14.77 -30.77
C GLY A 116 -8.28 -14.35 -31.42
N LYS A 117 -8.41 -14.63 -32.72
CA LYS A 117 -9.67 -14.46 -33.44
C LYS A 117 -10.68 -15.50 -32.93
N ASN A 118 -11.91 -15.08 -32.65
CA ASN A 118 -13.04 -15.92 -32.21
C ASN A 118 -12.85 -16.63 -30.85
N ALA A 119 -11.99 -16.10 -29.98
CA ALA A 119 -11.90 -16.59 -28.61
C ALA A 119 -13.23 -16.40 -27.86
N ALA A 120 -13.71 -17.45 -27.19
CA ALA A 120 -14.90 -17.37 -26.34
C ALA A 120 -14.69 -16.36 -25.20
N TYR A 121 -15.75 -15.66 -24.84
CA TYR A 121 -15.80 -14.77 -23.69
C TYR A 121 -16.18 -15.57 -22.45
N LEU A 122 -15.41 -15.39 -21.38
CA LEU A 122 -15.77 -15.87 -20.05
C LEU A 122 -16.40 -14.73 -19.27
N THR A 123 -17.53 -14.98 -18.60
CA THR A 123 -18.19 -13.96 -17.79
C THR A 123 -17.37 -13.68 -16.54
N VAL A 124 -17.21 -12.41 -16.15
CA VAL A 124 -16.48 -12.03 -14.94
C VAL A 124 -17.41 -11.31 -13.99
N LYS A 125 -17.40 -11.72 -12.71
CA LYS A 125 -18.15 -11.08 -11.63
C LYS A 125 -17.31 -11.06 -10.37
N LEU A 126 -16.88 -9.88 -9.96
CA LEU A 126 -16.06 -9.66 -8.77
C LEU A 126 -16.70 -8.61 -7.87
N THR A 127 -16.45 -8.72 -6.58
CA THR A 127 -16.89 -7.77 -5.55
C THR A 127 -15.68 -7.34 -4.73
N ALA A 128 -15.57 -6.04 -4.46
CA ALA A 128 -14.56 -5.47 -3.57
C ALA A 128 -14.70 -6.06 -2.17
N ARG A 129 -13.57 -6.31 -1.51
CA ARG A 129 -13.49 -6.73 -0.12
C ARG A 129 -13.63 -5.53 0.81
N GLU A 130 -13.18 -4.36 0.35
CA GLU A 130 -13.28 -3.09 1.03
C GLU A 130 -14.70 -2.51 0.92
N ASN A 131 -15.12 -1.81 1.98
CA ASN A 131 -16.39 -1.11 2.08
C ASN A 131 -16.27 0.30 1.47
N LEU A 132 -16.20 0.35 0.13
CA LEU A 132 -15.98 1.59 -0.60
C LEU A 132 -17.19 2.56 -0.56
N LYS A 133 -18.37 2.07 -0.17
CA LYS A 133 -19.53 2.91 0.16
C LYS A 133 -19.31 3.73 1.44
N ALA A 134 -18.69 3.12 2.46
CA ALA A 134 -18.38 3.82 3.70
C ALA A 134 -17.08 4.65 3.60
N PHE A 135 -16.17 4.26 2.70
CA PHE A 135 -14.94 4.98 2.41
C PHE A 135 -14.71 5.07 0.90
N ASN A 136 -15.04 6.21 0.30
CA ASN A 136 -14.76 6.46 -1.12
C ASN A 136 -13.45 7.27 -1.28
N PRO A 137 -12.38 6.71 -1.87
CA PRO A 137 -11.12 7.40 -2.11
C PRO A 137 -11.24 8.74 -2.84
N SER A 138 -12.18 8.87 -3.79
CA SER A 138 -12.33 10.08 -4.61
C SER A 138 -12.77 11.30 -3.80
N ASN A 139 -13.30 11.08 -2.59
CA ASN A 139 -13.72 12.15 -1.69
C ASN A 139 -12.56 12.76 -0.89
N TYR A 140 -11.38 12.12 -0.91
CA TYR A 140 -10.23 12.51 -0.12
C TYR A 140 -9.19 13.24 -0.96
N VAL A 141 -8.68 14.36 -0.43
CA VAL A 141 -7.53 15.07 -0.99
C VAL A 141 -6.48 15.19 0.10
N PHE A 142 -5.24 14.86 -0.25
CA PHE A 142 -4.09 14.89 0.65
C PHE A 142 -3.15 16.00 0.21
N GLN A 143 -2.77 16.87 1.14
CA GLN A 143 -1.87 17.98 0.87
C GLN A 143 -0.68 17.94 1.81
N TYR A 144 0.50 17.83 1.23
CA TYR A 144 1.76 17.91 1.97
C TYR A 144 2.24 19.35 2.07
N SER A 145 2.80 19.72 3.21
CA SER A 145 3.83 20.75 3.26
C SER A 145 5.17 20.10 3.59
N ARG A 146 6.17 20.46 2.79
CA ARG A 146 7.50 19.85 2.87
C ARG A 146 8.57 20.88 2.56
N ASN A 147 9.72 20.71 3.19
CA ASN A 147 10.90 21.56 2.97
C ASN A 147 12.00 20.76 2.29
N ARG A 148 12.87 21.42 1.53
CA ARG A 148 14.11 20.77 1.08
C ARG A 148 14.86 20.21 2.29
N ALA A 149 15.27 18.95 2.22
CA ALA A 149 16.07 18.35 3.27
C ALA A 149 17.42 19.10 3.39
N LYS A 150 17.82 19.41 4.61
CA LYS A 150 19.15 19.93 4.94
C LYS A 150 19.86 18.82 5.72
N LEU A 151 20.72 18.08 5.03
CA LEU A 151 21.52 17.02 5.63
C LEU A 151 22.97 17.53 5.71
N ASP A 152 23.59 17.46 6.88
CA ASP A 152 24.94 17.99 7.11
C ASP A 152 26.01 17.29 6.25
N ASN A 153 25.77 16.03 5.88
CA ASN A 153 26.51 15.28 4.88
C ASN A 153 25.55 14.92 3.74
N LEU A 154 25.53 15.71 2.67
CA LEU A 154 24.67 15.46 1.50
C LEU A 154 25.23 14.29 0.68
N PRO A 155 24.63 13.08 0.70
CA PRO A 155 24.85 12.15 -0.40
C PRO A 155 24.43 12.83 -1.71
N ALA A 156 25.02 12.44 -2.85
CA ALA A 156 24.81 13.11 -4.14
C ALA A 156 23.32 13.18 -4.57
N ASP A 157 22.47 12.32 -4.00
CA ASP A 157 21.03 12.25 -4.24
C ASP A 157 20.19 13.05 -3.21
N ALA A 158 20.80 13.69 -2.21
CA ALA A 158 20.12 14.47 -1.17
C ALA A 158 19.18 15.55 -1.74
N GLN A 159 19.49 16.05 -2.94
CA GLN A 159 18.66 17.00 -3.67
C GLN A 159 17.27 16.47 -4.06
N TYR A 160 17.01 15.17 -3.97
CA TYR A 160 15.69 14.59 -4.27
C TYR A 160 14.82 14.42 -3.02
N TYR A 161 15.35 14.67 -1.82
CA TYR A 161 14.62 14.48 -0.58
C TYR A 161 14.03 15.78 -0.04
N PHE A 162 12.89 15.62 0.61
CA PHE A 162 12.18 16.68 1.32
C PHE A 162 11.84 16.21 2.72
N ASN A 163 11.99 17.08 3.71
CA ASN A 163 11.48 16.87 5.06
C ASN A 163 9.96 17.04 5.02
N LEU A 164 9.23 16.01 5.43
CA LEU A 164 7.80 16.09 5.63
C LEU A 164 7.51 16.94 6.88
N VAL A 165 6.81 18.07 6.70
CA VAL A 165 6.48 18.99 7.80
C VAL A 165 5.07 18.74 8.31
N LEU A 166 4.12 18.59 7.38
CA LEU A 166 2.74 18.30 7.72
C LEU A 166 2.01 17.61 6.56
N LEU A 167 0.94 16.90 6.92
CA LEU A 167 -0.04 16.34 6.01
C LEU A 167 -1.42 16.86 6.41
N LYS A 168 -2.11 17.54 5.50
CA LYS A 168 -3.53 17.88 5.62
C LYS A 168 -4.35 16.88 4.85
N VAL A 169 -5.49 16.49 5.41
CA VAL A 169 -6.45 15.60 4.77
C VAL A 169 -7.79 16.31 4.70
N PHE A 170 -8.28 16.45 3.48
CA PHE A 170 -9.56 17.05 3.16
C PHE A 170 -10.55 15.97 2.75
N VAL A 171 -11.79 16.08 3.22
CA VAL A 171 -12.90 15.22 2.80
C VAL A 171 -13.99 16.12 2.26
N ASN A 172 -14.40 15.89 1.01
CA ASN A 172 -15.39 16.72 0.31
C ASN A 172 -15.01 18.21 0.40
N LYS A 173 -13.75 18.54 0.09
CA LYS A 173 -13.16 19.90 0.13
C LYS A 173 -13.05 20.55 1.51
N SER A 174 -13.53 19.90 2.57
CA SER A 174 -13.39 20.39 3.95
C SER A 174 -12.17 19.76 4.60
N GLN A 175 -11.27 20.56 5.17
CA GLN A 175 -10.16 20.03 5.94
C GLN A 175 -10.70 19.28 7.17
N ARG A 176 -10.32 18.01 7.34
CA ARG A 176 -10.76 17.17 8.46
C ARG A 176 -9.64 16.84 9.42
N TRP A 177 -8.43 16.59 8.90
CA TRP A 177 -7.28 16.23 9.72
C TRP A 177 -6.03 17.01 9.31
N ILE A 178 -5.16 17.24 10.29
CA ILE A 178 -3.80 17.72 10.09
C ILE A 178 -2.90 16.82 10.94
N PHE A 179 -1.86 16.27 10.33
CA PHE A 179 -0.78 15.56 11.00
C PHE A 179 0.49 16.41 10.92
N THR A 180 1.20 16.54 12.03
CA THR A 180 2.42 17.35 12.15
C THR A 180 3.56 16.62 12.88
N ASP A 181 3.29 15.42 13.41
CA ASP A 181 4.24 14.64 14.20
C ASP A 181 5.14 13.82 13.25
N PHE A 182 6.00 14.55 12.55
CA PHE A 182 6.94 14.03 11.55
C PHE A 182 8.36 14.44 11.94
N HIS A 183 9.01 13.61 12.73
CA HIS A 183 10.40 13.82 13.15
C HIS A 183 11.34 13.04 12.22
N ASP A 184 12.26 13.75 11.55
CA ASP A 184 13.27 13.17 10.65
C ASP A 184 12.69 12.25 9.56
N VAL A 185 11.53 12.65 9.04
CA VAL A 185 10.83 11.94 7.96
C VAL A 185 11.17 12.57 6.62
N PHE A 186 11.78 11.79 5.73
CA PHE A 186 12.14 12.23 4.39
C PHE A 186 11.25 11.57 3.34
N MET A 187 10.89 12.32 2.31
CA MET A 187 10.14 11.84 1.14
C MET A 187 10.78 12.31 -0.16
N LYS A 188 10.72 11.46 -1.20
CA LYS A 188 11.10 11.83 -2.58
C LYS A 188 9.89 12.38 -3.32
N GLU A 189 8.80 11.62 -3.30
CA GLU A 189 7.56 11.94 -3.99
C GLU A 189 6.45 12.35 -3.02
N SER A 190 5.53 13.18 -3.51
CA SER A 190 4.29 13.49 -2.79
C SER A 190 3.27 12.41 -3.11
N GLU A 191 3.40 11.23 -2.52
CA GLU A 191 2.48 10.10 -2.72
C GLU A 191 1.74 9.73 -1.43
N VAL A 192 0.50 9.27 -1.57
CA VAL A 192 -0.29 8.60 -0.55
C VAL A 192 -0.82 7.30 -1.14
N LEU A 193 -0.62 6.21 -0.43
CA LEU A 193 -1.25 4.93 -0.71
C LEU A 193 -2.44 4.75 0.23
N LEU A 194 -3.56 4.27 -0.31
CA LEU A 194 -4.74 3.89 0.44
C LEU A 194 -4.91 2.37 0.33
N GLU A 195 -4.84 1.66 1.46
CA GLU A 195 -4.90 0.20 1.53
C GLU A 195 -5.59 -0.19 2.84
N ASP A 196 -6.40 -1.25 2.86
CA ASP A 196 -6.97 -1.78 4.11
C ASP A 196 -5.89 -2.57 4.87
N LEU A 197 -5.24 -1.94 5.85
CA LEU A 197 -4.07 -2.49 6.54
C LEU A 197 -4.46 -3.41 7.71
N ASN A 198 -5.70 -3.30 8.20
CA ASN A 198 -6.20 -4.05 9.34
C ASN A 198 -7.32 -5.06 9.01
N PHE A 199 -7.71 -5.13 7.74
CA PHE A 199 -8.71 -6.03 7.18
C PHE A 199 -10.13 -5.82 7.72
N ASP A 200 -10.44 -4.57 8.12
CA ASP A 200 -11.76 -4.15 8.62
C ASP A 200 -12.68 -3.59 7.52
N GLY A 201 -12.19 -3.54 6.28
CA GLY A 201 -12.90 -3.05 5.11
C GLY A 201 -12.78 -1.55 4.89
N TYR A 202 -12.13 -0.79 5.76
CA TYR A 202 -11.87 0.64 5.54
C TYR A 202 -10.45 0.82 5.02
N LEU A 203 -10.27 1.73 4.07
CA LEU A 203 -8.93 2.08 3.61
C LEU A 203 -8.24 2.96 4.65
N ASP A 204 -6.99 2.61 4.92
CA ASP A 204 -6.07 3.34 5.78
C ASP A 204 -5.09 4.16 4.93
N ILE A 205 -4.29 5.02 5.56
CA ILE A 205 -3.28 5.83 4.88
C ILE A 205 -1.90 5.20 5.08
N LYS A 206 -1.16 5.06 3.98
CA LYS A 206 0.24 4.65 3.96
C LYS A 206 1.07 5.68 3.19
N ILE A 207 2.09 6.23 3.83
CA ILE A 207 2.95 7.29 3.26
C ILE A 207 4.35 6.73 3.06
N PRO A 208 4.87 6.66 1.82
CA PRO A 208 6.26 6.26 1.57
C PRO A 208 7.24 7.27 2.20
N ILE A 209 8.21 6.77 2.93
CA ILE A 209 9.30 7.55 3.53
C ILE A 209 10.64 6.90 3.24
N TYR A 210 11.71 7.68 3.35
CA TYR A 210 13.05 7.27 3.01
C TYR A 210 14.05 7.63 4.12
N TYR A 211 15.14 6.88 4.18
CA TYR A 211 16.28 7.10 5.07
C TYR A 211 17.52 7.42 4.22
N PRO A 212 17.78 8.71 3.93
CA PRO A 212 18.92 9.12 3.12
C PRO A 212 20.24 8.61 3.67
N GLY A 213 21.14 8.16 2.79
CA GLY A 213 22.48 7.71 3.17
C GLY A 213 22.56 6.28 3.71
N VAL A 214 21.45 5.55 3.78
CA VAL A 214 21.43 4.13 4.15
C VAL A 214 21.52 3.28 2.87
N ALA A 215 22.41 2.29 2.83
CA ALA A 215 22.62 1.44 1.65
C ALA A 215 21.60 0.29 1.52
N LYS A 216 20.98 -0.14 2.64
CA LYS A 216 19.98 -1.22 2.70
C LYS A 216 18.80 -0.80 3.57
N GLY A 217 17.57 -1.06 3.13
CA GLY A 217 16.38 -0.63 3.87
C GLY A 217 16.26 0.90 3.92
N ASP A 218 16.58 1.56 2.80
CA ASP A 218 16.57 3.01 2.65
C ASP A 218 15.16 3.60 2.55
N TYR A 219 14.12 2.79 2.76
CA TYR A 219 12.73 3.21 2.73
C TYR A 219 11.87 2.46 3.75
N SER A 220 10.75 3.08 4.09
CA SER A 220 9.74 2.58 5.01
C SER A 220 8.42 3.28 4.72
N PHE A 221 7.44 3.12 5.61
CA PHE A 221 6.18 3.85 5.53
C PHE A 221 5.75 4.39 6.89
N LEU A 222 5.00 5.50 6.85
CA LEU A 222 4.14 5.89 7.94
C LEU A 222 2.73 5.37 7.69
N TYR A 223 2.13 4.78 8.70
CA TYR A 223 0.82 4.16 8.63
C TYR A 223 -0.18 4.89 9.53
N PHE A 224 -1.38 5.13 9.02
CA PHE A 224 -2.48 5.72 9.78
C PHE A 224 -3.73 4.89 9.61
N ILE A 225 -4.18 4.28 10.71
CA ILE A 225 -5.34 3.40 10.72
C ILE A 225 -6.61 4.23 10.90
N TYR A 226 -7.57 4.03 10.00
CA TYR A 226 -8.91 4.59 10.11
C TYR A 226 -9.65 3.94 11.29
N LYS A 227 -10.34 4.77 12.06
CA LYS A 227 -11.15 4.37 13.21
C LYS A 227 -12.58 4.82 12.96
N PRO A 228 -13.47 3.92 12.49
CA PRO A 228 -14.86 4.27 12.18
C PRO A 228 -15.59 4.93 13.35
N GLU A 229 -15.31 4.49 14.58
CA GLU A 229 -15.91 5.02 15.80
C GLU A 229 -15.48 6.45 16.12
N LYS A 230 -14.29 6.85 15.66
CA LYS A 230 -13.77 8.23 15.77
C LYS A 230 -13.95 9.02 14.48
N ARG A 231 -14.46 8.36 13.42
CA ARG A 231 -14.54 8.86 12.04
C ARG A 231 -13.24 9.56 11.63
N GLY A 232 -12.09 8.94 11.85
CA GLY A 232 -10.80 9.60 11.59
C GLY A 232 -9.62 8.65 11.67
N PHE A 233 -8.43 9.15 11.34
CA PHE A 233 -7.22 8.34 11.29
C PHE A 233 -6.34 8.52 12.52
N ILE A 234 -5.67 7.45 12.93
CA ILE A 234 -4.68 7.45 14.01
C ILE A 234 -3.37 6.88 13.47
N GLN A 235 -2.27 7.63 13.64
CA GLN A 235 -0.94 7.15 13.30
C GLN A 235 -0.57 5.92 14.14
N SER A 236 -0.17 4.84 13.48
CA SER A 236 0.18 3.58 14.13
C SER A 236 1.68 3.51 14.38
N LYS A 237 2.11 3.93 15.58
CA LYS A 237 3.52 3.79 15.99
C LYS A 237 4.01 2.35 15.83
N ARG A 238 3.19 1.37 16.20
CA ARG A 238 3.55 -0.05 16.10
C ARG A 238 3.85 -0.48 14.66
N LEU A 239 3.10 -0.01 13.67
CA LEU A 239 3.38 -0.33 12.26
C LEU A 239 4.60 0.44 11.76
N ASN A 240 4.76 1.71 12.15
CA ASN A 240 5.93 2.51 11.78
C ASN A 240 7.23 1.86 12.30
N ASP A 241 7.23 1.32 13.53
CA ASP A 241 8.37 0.63 14.14
C ASP A 241 8.72 -0.69 13.41
N LEU A 242 7.75 -1.31 12.71
CA LEU A 242 7.95 -2.53 11.92
C LEU A 242 8.50 -2.24 10.51
N GLY A 243 8.51 -0.99 10.08
CA GLY A 243 9.08 -0.59 8.80
C GLY A 243 8.20 -0.97 7.60
N VAL A 244 8.76 -1.75 6.67
CA VAL A 244 8.05 -2.22 5.47
C VAL A 244 7.19 -3.44 5.81
N ILE A 245 5.88 -3.30 5.60
CA ILE A 245 4.89 -4.34 5.86
C ILE A 245 4.13 -4.65 4.56
N PHE A 246 3.95 -5.94 4.27
CA PHE A 246 3.11 -6.43 3.20
C PHE A 246 1.81 -6.99 3.78
N PHE A 247 0.67 -6.63 3.20
CA PHE A 247 -0.65 -7.01 3.67
C PHE A 247 -1.30 -8.00 2.70
N ASP A 248 -1.68 -9.17 3.21
CA ASP A 248 -2.42 -10.20 2.48
C ASP A 248 -3.88 -10.15 2.92
N ALA A 249 -4.73 -9.48 2.12
CA ALA A 249 -6.15 -9.32 2.40
C ALA A 249 -6.94 -10.64 2.42
N VAL A 250 -6.41 -11.69 1.80
CA VAL A 250 -7.07 -12.99 1.70
C VAL A 250 -6.80 -13.83 2.94
N LYS A 251 -5.53 -13.88 3.38
CA LYS A 251 -5.15 -14.53 4.64
C LYS A 251 -5.47 -13.67 5.87
N LYS A 252 -5.71 -12.37 5.68
CA LYS A 252 -5.80 -11.36 6.74
C LYS A 252 -4.55 -11.36 7.61
N GLU A 253 -3.41 -11.40 6.95
CA GLU A 253 -2.09 -11.44 7.57
C GLU A 253 -1.22 -10.29 7.07
N ALA A 254 -0.46 -9.71 7.98
CA ALA A 254 0.59 -8.76 7.65
C ALA A 254 1.95 -9.45 7.83
N GLN A 255 2.91 -9.17 6.94
CA GLN A 255 4.25 -9.75 7.03
C GLN A 255 5.34 -8.68 6.95
N THR A 256 6.40 -8.87 7.72
CA THR A 256 7.66 -8.12 7.60
C THR A 256 8.76 -9.09 7.20
N ILE A 257 9.76 -8.56 6.50
CA ILE A 257 10.96 -9.30 6.11
C ILE A 257 12.16 -8.50 6.58
N ASP A 258 13.10 -9.18 7.22
CA ASP A 258 14.37 -8.59 7.64
C ASP A 258 15.55 -9.46 7.20
N ALA A 259 16.70 -8.81 7.01
CA ALA A 259 17.95 -9.45 6.67
C ALA A 259 19.10 -8.69 7.36
N ASP A 260 20.00 -9.41 8.01
CA ASP A 260 21.10 -8.80 8.79
C ASP A 260 22.35 -8.50 7.95
N GLY A 261 22.31 -8.82 6.65
CA GLY A 261 23.43 -8.64 5.73
C GLY A 261 24.57 -9.64 5.89
N SER A 262 24.43 -10.63 6.77
CA SER A 262 25.37 -11.73 7.03
C SER A 262 24.75 -13.08 6.63
N GLY A 263 23.90 -13.07 5.62
CA GLY A 263 23.21 -14.27 5.13
C GLY A 263 22.09 -14.80 6.04
N ASN A 264 21.71 -14.08 7.09
CA ASN A 264 20.55 -14.45 7.91
C ASN A 264 19.34 -13.60 7.51
N GLU A 265 18.21 -14.27 7.34
CA GLU A 265 16.96 -13.67 6.90
C GLU A 265 15.81 -14.13 7.81
N GLY A 266 14.79 -13.29 7.95
CA GLY A 266 13.57 -13.68 8.62
C GLY A 266 12.32 -13.07 8.04
N THR A 267 11.23 -13.80 8.19
CA THR A 267 9.88 -13.34 7.90
C THR A 267 9.03 -13.47 9.15
N GLN A 268 8.40 -12.38 9.56
CA GLN A 268 7.47 -12.38 10.69
C GLN A 268 6.06 -12.17 10.17
N TYR A 269 5.11 -12.97 10.67
CA TYR A 269 3.71 -12.92 10.27
C TYR A 269 2.86 -12.46 11.45
N TYR A 270 1.94 -11.56 11.17
CA TYR A 270 1.10 -10.92 12.15
C TYR A 270 -0.38 -11.01 11.77
N ARG A 271 -1.24 -11.03 12.79
CA ARG A 271 -2.70 -10.94 12.64
C ARG A 271 -3.27 -9.84 13.51
N TRP A 272 -4.29 -9.18 12.98
CA TRP A 272 -5.08 -8.24 13.76
C TRP A 272 -6.10 -8.98 14.61
N GLN A 273 -6.18 -8.62 15.88
CA GLN A 273 -7.23 -9.06 16.78
C GLN A 273 -7.58 -7.91 17.73
N ASN A 274 -8.87 -7.58 17.85
CA ASN A 274 -9.36 -6.51 18.71
C ASN A 274 -8.62 -5.17 18.50
N GLY A 275 -8.34 -4.83 17.24
CA GLY A 275 -7.66 -3.58 16.87
C GLY A 275 -6.17 -3.51 17.22
N LYS A 276 -5.54 -4.64 17.57
CA LYS A 276 -4.10 -4.75 17.86
C LYS A 276 -3.46 -5.78 16.94
N LEU A 277 -2.20 -5.54 16.58
CA LEU A 277 -1.41 -6.43 15.75
C LEU A 277 -0.58 -7.39 16.62
N PHE A 278 -0.73 -8.70 16.39
CA PHE A 278 -0.07 -9.76 17.15
C PHE A 278 0.80 -10.63 16.25
N LEU A 279 1.99 -10.97 16.72
CA LEU A 279 2.87 -11.94 16.06
C LEU A 279 2.24 -13.34 16.18
N VAL A 280 2.15 -14.07 15.07
CA VAL A 280 1.58 -15.43 15.02
C VAL A 280 2.55 -16.47 14.50
N LYS A 281 3.56 -16.05 13.72
CA LYS A 281 4.58 -16.96 13.19
C LYS A 281 5.87 -16.19 12.86
N GLU A 282 7.00 -16.84 13.05
CA GLU A 282 8.30 -16.38 12.56
C GLU A 282 8.96 -17.50 11.75
N GLU A 283 9.60 -17.10 10.65
CA GLU A 283 10.49 -17.93 9.84
C GLU A 283 11.88 -17.30 9.92
N ARG A 284 12.90 -18.11 10.21
CA ARG A 284 14.30 -17.69 10.23
C ARG A 284 15.14 -18.66 9.42
N VAL A 285 15.96 -18.11 8.53
CA VAL A 285 16.98 -18.84 7.77
C VAL A 285 18.32 -18.26 8.17
N TYR A 286 19.29 -19.13 8.43
CA TYR A 286 20.64 -18.74 8.84
C TYR A 286 21.66 -19.23 7.82
N GLU A 287 22.69 -18.43 7.55
CA GLU A 287 23.73 -18.75 6.56
C GLU A 287 24.38 -20.12 6.83
N ASN A 288 24.57 -20.45 8.11
CA ASN A 288 25.26 -21.64 8.56
C ASN A 288 24.32 -22.77 9.02
N ASP A 289 23.01 -22.68 8.72
CA ASP A 289 22.05 -23.72 9.05
C ASP A 289 21.17 -24.08 7.85
N ASN A 290 21.18 -25.36 7.45
CA ASN A 290 20.39 -25.87 6.32
C ASN A 290 18.89 -26.03 6.63
N TYR A 291 18.43 -25.54 7.78
CA TYR A 291 17.04 -25.60 8.19
C TYR A 291 16.42 -24.20 8.24
N THR A 292 15.18 -24.08 7.80
CA THR A 292 14.29 -22.98 8.18
C THR A 292 13.76 -23.25 9.58
N HIS A 293 13.97 -22.30 10.48
CA HIS A 293 13.45 -22.33 11.84
C HIS A 293 12.10 -21.64 11.87
N LEU A 294 11.10 -22.34 12.38
CA LEU A 294 9.72 -21.92 12.44
C LEU A 294 9.31 -21.78 13.91
N THR A 295 8.85 -20.61 14.31
CA THR A 295 8.27 -20.37 15.63
C THR A 295 6.81 -19.96 15.48
N TYR A 296 5.92 -20.59 16.23
CA TYR A 296 4.48 -20.34 16.19
C TYR A 296 3.98 -19.79 17.52
N TYR A 297 3.08 -18.82 17.41
CA TYR A 297 2.47 -18.15 18.55
C TYR A 297 0.95 -18.25 18.49
N LYS A 298 0.32 -18.36 19.65
CA LYS A 298 -1.13 -18.20 19.83
C LYS A 298 -1.40 -16.91 20.58
N ILE A 299 -2.52 -16.27 20.26
CA ILE A 299 -2.93 -15.05 20.96
C ILE A 299 -3.72 -15.46 22.19
N GLU A 300 -3.18 -15.21 23.37
CA GLU A 300 -3.81 -15.51 24.67
C GLU A 300 -3.72 -14.30 25.58
N ASN A 301 -4.84 -13.91 26.20
CA ASN A 301 -4.92 -12.77 27.11
C ASN A 301 -4.30 -11.47 26.56
N GLY A 302 -4.46 -11.23 25.25
CA GLY A 302 -3.92 -10.05 24.57
C GLY A 302 -2.40 -10.05 24.43
N LYS A 303 -1.76 -11.22 24.37
CA LYS A 303 -0.33 -11.41 24.10
C LYS A 303 -0.10 -12.55 23.12
N SER A 304 0.98 -12.47 22.36
CA SER A 304 1.49 -13.60 21.58
C SER A 304 2.26 -14.55 22.52
N VAL A 305 1.76 -15.76 22.71
CA VAL A 305 2.36 -16.81 23.55
C VAL A 305 2.94 -17.89 22.65
N LEU A 306 4.20 -18.25 22.87
CA LEU A 306 4.89 -19.29 22.09
C LEU A 306 4.19 -20.63 22.31
N VAL A 307 3.91 -21.35 21.22
CA VAL A 307 3.24 -22.66 21.26
C VAL A 307 4.14 -23.76 20.71
N LYS A 308 4.89 -23.48 19.65
CA LYS A 308 5.67 -24.50 18.95
C LYS A 308 6.89 -23.87 18.30
N THR A 309 8.00 -24.59 18.35
CA THR A 309 9.16 -24.37 17.48
C THR A 309 9.42 -25.64 16.67
N GLU A 310 9.82 -25.48 15.41
CA GLU A 310 10.25 -26.60 14.58
C GLU A 310 11.29 -26.18 13.55
N LYS A 311 11.98 -27.17 13.00
CA LYS A 311 12.95 -26.99 11.91
C LYS A 311 12.45 -27.72 10.67
N LYS A 312 12.48 -27.05 9.52
CA LYS A 312 12.12 -27.62 8.22
C LYS A 312 13.34 -27.59 7.31
N LYS A 313 13.64 -28.72 6.67
CA LYS A 313 14.70 -28.83 5.67
C LYS A 313 14.18 -28.47 4.30
#